data_AF-A0A6A4V3P8-F1
#
_entry.id   AF-A0A6A4V3P8-F1
#
_cell.length_a   1.000
_cell.length_b   1.000
_cell.length_c   1.000
_cell.angle_alpha   90.00
_cell.angle_beta   90.00
_cell.angle_gamma   90.00
#
_symmetry.space_group_name_H-M   'P 1'
#
loop_
_entity.id
_entity.type
_entity.pdbx_description
1 polymer ?
#
loop_
_entity_poly.entity_id
_entity_poly.type
_entity_poly.pdbx_seq_one_letter_code
_entity_poly.pdbx_strand_id
1 'polypeptide(L)'
;MRGPLSGSSLFDLSSEERPPPVPDRSSRPPAAGGPPAPDGDSALRPLPTVCAEFSAESECEWEDCPHLHLCPRWLAGRCPVLRRCPLPHSLRTAHNLTVLRAAGWQQDERHQLRRWLFFQARCERLEATGLPPLCVSHARGACGAQPCDALHMCPEFLIDTCAVKRCTRGHDLIGDDNNRLVLARHGHDNMPVRDLLTSIRESMIKPLRLL
;
A
#
# COMPACT_ATOMS: atom_id res chain seq x y z
N MET A 1 -42.10 -56.41 34.29
CA MET A 1 -41.45 -55.88 33.07
C MET A 1 -42.44 -54.94 32.36
N ARG A 2 -41.97 -53.74 31.95
CA ARG A 2 -42.71 -52.55 31.39
C ARG A 2 -43.54 -51.79 32.45
N GLY A 3 -43.62 -50.46 32.60
CA GLY A 3 -42.99 -49.20 32.08
C GLY A 3 -43.25 -48.10 33.17
N PRO A 4 -43.22 -46.76 32.96
CA PRO A 4 -43.38 -46.01 31.71
C PRO A 4 -42.41 -44.81 31.50
N LEU A 5 -42.63 -44.13 30.38
CA LEU A 5 -41.99 -42.96 29.80
C LEU A 5 -42.21 -41.66 30.59
N SER A 6 -41.20 -40.80 30.69
CA SER A 6 -41.25 -39.33 30.84
C SER A 6 -39.79 -38.84 30.91
N GLY A 7 -39.36 -37.71 30.34
CA GLY A 7 -40.05 -36.64 29.65
C GLY A 7 -39.02 -35.81 28.90
N SER A 8 -39.53 -35.06 27.94
CA SER A 8 -38.87 -34.07 27.10
C SER A 8 -38.12 -33.03 27.94
N SER A 9 -36.85 -32.79 27.66
CA SER A 9 -36.16 -31.58 28.11
C SER A 9 -35.82 -30.72 26.91
N LEU A 10 -36.37 -29.51 26.95
CA LEU A 10 -36.26 -28.44 25.98
C LEU A 10 -34.81 -28.11 25.66
N PHE A 11 -34.53 -27.92 24.37
CA PHE A 11 -33.33 -27.23 23.90
C PHE A 11 -33.41 -25.78 24.38
N ASP A 12 -32.49 -25.42 25.28
CA ASP A 12 -32.30 -24.07 25.79
C ASP A 12 -31.68 -23.21 24.67
N LEU A 13 -32.54 -22.47 23.96
CA LEU A 13 -32.17 -21.39 23.05
C LEU A 13 -32.08 -20.10 23.87
N SER A 14 -30.90 -19.79 24.42
CA SER A 14 -30.56 -18.43 24.89
C SER A 14 -29.07 -18.32 25.23
N SER A 15 -28.24 -18.12 24.21
CA SER A 15 -26.90 -17.54 24.37
C SER A 15 -26.58 -16.76 23.10
N GLU A 16 -27.30 -15.68 22.86
CA GLU A 16 -26.80 -14.63 21.98
C GLU A 16 -25.64 -13.96 22.72
N GLU A 17 -24.41 -14.38 22.40
CA GLU A 17 -23.21 -13.62 22.76
C GLU A 17 -23.36 -12.21 22.21
N ARG A 18 -23.53 -11.25 23.12
CA ARG A 18 -23.64 -9.83 22.76
C ARG A 18 -22.34 -9.43 22.05
N PRO A 19 -22.38 -8.89 20.82
CA PRO A 19 -21.18 -8.52 20.11
C PRO A 19 -20.37 -7.50 20.93
N PRO A 20 -19.03 -7.53 20.84
CA PRO A 20 -18.18 -6.62 21.59
C PRO A 20 -18.55 -5.16 21.28
N PRO A 21 -18.47 -4.26 22.26
CA PRO A 21 -18.78 -2.85 22.06
C PRO A 21 -17.91 -2.28 20.93
N VAL A 22 -18.57 -1.65 19.97
CA VAL A 22 -17.91 -0.92 18.87
C VAL A 22 -17.12 0.24 19.50
N PRO A 23 -15.83 0.42 19.18
CA PRO A 23 -15.03 1.51 19.77
C PRO A 23 -15.64 2.87 19.46
N ASP A 24 -15.57 3.78 20.44
CA ASP A 24 -16.13 5.14 20.37
C ASP A 24 -15.47 5.94 19.22
N ARG A 25 -16.26 6.18 18.18
CA ARG A 25 -15.91 6.94 16.97
C ARG A 25 -15.62 8.42 17.23
N SER A 26 -15.92 8.91 18.44
CA SER A 26 -15.71 10.30 18.87
C SER A 26 -14.25 10.60 19.23
N SER A 27 -13.40 9.57 19.31
CA SER A 27 -11.98 9.74 19.58
C SER A 27 -11.29 10.24 18.31
N ARG A 28 -11.07 11.56 18.24
CA ARG A 28 -10.12 12.17 17.30
C ARG A 28 -8.85 11.29 17.34
N PRO A 29 -8.40 10.70 16.22
CA PRO A 29 -7.10 10.09 16.22
C PRO A 29 -6.12 11.20 16.57
N PRO A 30 -4.94 10.88 17.10
CA PRO A 30 -3.93 11.91 17.26
C PRO A 30 -3.87 12.66 15.93
N ALA A 31 -4.06 13.98 15.99
CA ALA A 31 -3.66 14.82 14.88
C ALA A 31 -2.27 14.29 14.52
N ALA A 32 -2.07 13.91 13.26
CA ALA A 32 -0.73 13.74 12.78
C ALA A 32 -0.10 15.11 12.99
N GLY A 33 0.50 15.31 14.17
CA GLY A 33 1.42 16.38 14.44
C GLY A 33 2.46 16.13 13.39
N GLY A 34 2.35 16.88 12.29
CA GLY A 34 3.35 16.84 11.25
C GLY A 34 4.67 17.00 11.99
N PRO A 35 5.64 16.10 11.76
CA PRO A 35 6.93 16.25 12.42
C PRO A 35 7.38 17.69 12.20
N PRO A 36 7.96 18.35 13.23
CA PRO A 36 8.56 19.66 13.02
C PRO A 36 9.46 19.57 11.78
N ALA A 37 9.40 20.60 10.93
CA ALA A 37 10.18 20.64 9.70
C ALA A 37 11.62 20.21 10.03
N PRO A 38 12.17 19.18 9.35
CA PRO A 38 13.49 18.69 9.71
C PRO A 38 14.50 19.80 9.48
N ASP A 39 15.12 20.24 10.57
CA ASP A 39 16.34 21.01 10.52
C ASP A 39 17.42 20.10 9.92
N GLY A 40 17.76 20.36 8.66
CA GLY A 40 19.02 19.93 8.04
C GLY A 40 19.44 18.48 8.20
N ASP A 41 18.70 17.54 7.62
CA ASP A 41 19.27 16.36 6.95
C ASP A 41 18.24 15.78 5.96
N SER A 42 18.68 15.14 4.88
CA SER A 42 17.93 14.88 3.63
C SER A 42 16.79 13.84 3.72
N ALA A 43 15.88 13.96 4.69
CA ALA A 43 14.71 13.11 4.79
C ALA A 43 13.69 13.45 3.69
N LEU A 44 13.37 12.46 2.85
CA LEU A 44 12.30 12.61 1.86
C LEU A 44 10.96 12.85 2.56
N ARG A 45 10.20 13.83 2.06
CA ARG A 45 8.82 14.06 2.50
C ARG A 45 8.00 12.75 2.47
N PRO A 46 7.28 12.40 3.55
CA PRO A 46 6.49 11.17 3.58
C PRO A 46 5.39 11.17 2.52
N LEU A 47 5.08 9.99 1.99
CA LEU A 47 3.97 9.83 1.06
C LEU A 47 2.65 9.89 1.84
N PRO A 48 1.64 10.68 1.39
CA PRO A 48 0.33 10.68 2.02
C PRO A 48 -0.34 9.32 1.89
N THR A 49 -1.03 8.89 2.93
CA THR A 49 -1.76 7.61 2.94
C THR A 49 -3.18 7.77 2.41
N VAL A 50 -3.80 6.65 2.04
CA VAL A 50 -5.19 6.60 1.58
C VAL A 50 -6.12 6.35 2.76
N CYS A 51 -7.25 7.06 2.81
CA CYS A 51 -8.25 6.90 3.87
C CYS A 51 -8.87 5.50 3.81
N ALA A 52 -8.76 4.72 4.89
CA ALA A 52 -9.31 3.36 4.96
C ALA A 52 -10.85 3.36 4.96
N GLU A 53 -11.47 4.27 5.73
CA GLU A 53 -12.93 4.42 5.81
C GLU A 53 -13.52 4.79 4.45
N PHE A 54 -12.99 5.84 3.82
CA PHE A 54 -13.40 6.24 2.48
C PHE A 54 -13.20 5.13 1.45
N SER A 55 -12.11 4.35 1.56
CA SER A 55 -11.83 3.25 0.64
C SER A 55 -12.82 2.09 0.78
N ALA A 56 -13.37 1.88 1.97
CA ALA A 56 -14.34 0.83 2.26
C ALA A 56 -15.76 1.27 1.88
N GLU A 57 -16.18 2.45 2.34
CA GLU A 57 -17.58 2.87 2.28
C GLU A 57 -17.87 3.87 1.15
N SER A 58 -16.84 4.39 0.47
CA SER A 58 -16.94 5.54 -0.46
C SER A 58 -17.44 6.83 0.19
N GLU A 59 -17.52 6.85 1.52
CA GLU A 59 -17.93 7.96 2.37
C GLU A 59 -16.91 8.09 3.50
N CYS A 60 -16.74 9.31 4.02
CA CYS A 60 -15.87 9.58 5.15
C CYS A 60 -16.49 10.70 5.96
N GLU A 61 -16.78 10.43 7.23
CA GLU A 61 -17.51 11.35 8.11
C GLU A 61 -16.62 12.48 8.67
N TRP A 62 -15.34 12.51 8.28
CA TRP A 62 -14.32 13.35 8.87
C TRP A 62 -14.15 14.63 8.06
N GLU A 63 -14.62 15.75 8.61
CA GLU A 63 -14.56 17.06 7.97
C GLU A 63 -13.13 17.45 7.53
N ASP A 64 -12.13 17.15 8.36
CA ASP A 64 -10.71 17.40 8.11
C ASP A 64 -9.89 16.11 7.95
N CYS A 65 -10.41 15.13 7.20
CA CYS A 65 -9.71 13.87 6.95
C CYS A 65 -8.27 14.11 6.41
N PRO A 66 -7.21 13.69 7.11
CA PRO A 66 -5.82 13.96 6.71
C PRO A 66 -5.31 13.00 5.62
N HIS A 67 -6.17 12.13 5.09
CA HIS A 67 -5.81 11.05 4.17
C HIS A 67 -6.44 11.26 2.80
N LEU A 68 -5.80 10.73 1.76
CA LEU A 68 -6.28 10.82 0.39
C LEU A 68 -7.55 9.99 0.21
N HIS A 69 -8.55 10.56 -0.45
CA HIS A 69 -9.76 9.89 -0.91
C HIS A 69 -9.53 9.41 -2.34
N LEU A 70 -9.11 8.15 -2.48
CA LEU A 70 -8.73 7.53 -3.75
C LEU A 70 -9.18 6.08 -3.79
N CYS A 71 -9.37 5.55 -5.00
CA CYS A 71 -9.57 4.12 -5.20
C CYS A 71 -8.25 3.34 -5.01
N PRO A 72 -8.13 2.43 -4.02
CA PRO A 72 -6.92 1.65 -3.81
C PRO A 72 -6.64 0.71 -5.01
N ARG A 73 -7.69 0.17 -5.64
CA ARG A 73 -7.56 -0.68 -6.84
C ARG A 73 -7.01 0.08 -8.04
N TRP A 74 -7.31 1.38 -8.14
CA TRP A 74 -6.77 2.23 -9.20
C TRP A 74 -5.30 2.56 -8.97
N LEU A 75 -4.90 2.86 -7.73
CA LEU A 75 -3.49 3.03 -7.36
C LEU A 75 -2.68 1.76 -7.65
N ALA A 76 -3.24 0.58 -7.36
CA ALA A 76 -2.65 -0.70 -7.71
C ALA A 76 -2.65 -1.01 -9.22
N GLY A 77 -3.28 -0.16 -10.05
CA GLY A 77 -3.30 -0.26 -11.51
C GLY A 77 -4.36 -1.20 -12.10
N ARG A 78 -5.30 -1.72 -11.30
CA ARG A 78 -6.25 -2.77 -11.69
C ARG A 78 -7.71 -2.49 -11.28
N CYS A 79 -8.16 -1.24 -11.28
CA CYS A 79 -9.58 -0.95 -11.00
C CYS A 79 -10.46 -1.48 -12.16
N PRO A 80 -11.35 -2.48 -11.93
CA PRO A 80 -12.09 -3.15 -13.01
C PRO A 80 -13.23 -2.31 -13.58
N VAL A 81 -13.74 -1.36 -12.80
CA VAL A 81 -14.92 -0.55 -13.12
C VAL A 81 -14.56 0.90 -13.46
N LEU A 82 -13.33 1.16 -13.93
CA LEU A 82 -12.72 2.47 -14.24
C LEU A 82 -13.65 3.70 -14.25
N ARG A 83 -14.64 3.74 -15.15
CA ARG A 83 -15.56 4.88 -15.35
C ARG A 83 -16.76 4.90 -14.41
N ARG A 84 -17.15 3.75 -13.86
CA ARG A 84 -18.27 3.54 -12.91
C ARG A 84 -17.77 3.30 -11.49
N CYS A 85 -16.50 3.58 -11.21
CA CYS A 85 -15.96 3.39 -9.87
C CYS A 85 -16.54 4.48 -8.95
N PRO A 86 -17.13 4.12 -7.79
CA PRO A 86 -17.62 5.11 -6.83
C PRO A 86 -16.47 5.89 -6.18
N LEU A 87 -15.26 5.32 -6.19
CA LEU A 87 -14.07 5.94 -5.61
C LEU A 87 -13.32 6.79 -6.64
N PRO A 88 -12.77 7.97 -6.27
CA PRO A 88 -12.06 8.85 -7.18
C PRO A 88 -10.77 8.23 -7.75
N HIS A 89 -10.54 8.46 -9.04
CA HIS A 89 -9.30 8.09 -9.76
C HIS A 89 -8.43 9.33 -10.04
N SER A 90 -8.42 10.31 -9.13
CA SER A 90 -7.75 11.59 -9.35
C SER A 90 -7.26 12.22 -8.05
N LEU A 91 -6.01 12.69 -8.07
CA LEU A 91 -5.44 13.52 -7.01
C LEU A 91 -5.97 14.97 -7.02
N ARG A 92 -6.79 15.34 -8.01
CA ARG A 92 -7.26 16.72 -8.23
C ARG A 92 -8.66 16.98 -7.67
N THR A 93 -9.19 16.09 -6.82
CA THR A 93 -10.43 16.40 -6.07
C THR A 93 -10.15 17.51 -5.07
N ALA A 94 -11.19 18.27 -4.68
CA ALA A 94 -11.04 19.36 -3.72
C ALA A 94 -10.39 18.89 -2.41
N HIS A 95 -10.87 17.76 -1.88
CA HIS A 95 -10.32 17.10 -0.68
C HIS A 95 -8.83 16.76 -0.82
N ASN A 96 -8.47 16.01 -1.87
CA ASN A 96 -7.07 15.58 -2.07
C ASN A 96 -6.13 16.77 -2.24
N LEU A 97 -6.57 17.85 -2.91
CA LEU A 97 -5.76 19.06 -3.03
C LEU A 97 -5.54 19.77 -1.69
N THR A 98 -6.48 19.69 -0.75
CA THR A 98 -6.29 20.20 0.61
C THR A 98 -5.30 19.34 1.39
N VAL A 99 -5.45 18.01 1.37
CA VAL A 99 -4.52 17.07 2.00
C VAL A 99 -3.09 17.24 1.48
N LEU A 100 -2.93 17.33 0.15
CA LEU A 100 -1.61 17.51 -0.47
C LEU A 100 -0.95 18.83 -0.08
N ARG A 101 -1.71 19.93 -0.04
CA ARG A 101 -1.21 21.24 0.40
C ARG A 101 -0.78 21.20 1.87
N ALA A 102 -1.60 20.61 2.74
CA ALA A 102 -1.27 20.47 4.16
C ALA A 102 -0.02 19.61 4.39
N ALA A 103 0.18 18.57 3.59
CA ALA A 103 1.39 17.74 3.61
C ALA A 103 2.60 18.39 2.90
N GLY A 104 2.47 19.61 2.39
CA GLY A 104 3.55 20.37 1.73
C GLY A 104 3.84 19.99 0.28
N TRP A 105 3.04 19.11 -0.34
CA TRP A 105 3.23 18.69 -1.73
C TRP A 105 2.80 19.77 -2.73
N GLN A 106 3.76 20.24 -3.51
CA GLN A 106 3.54 21.30 -4.51
C GLN A 106 2.98 20.76 -5.82
N GLN A 107 2.43 21.66 -6.63
CA GLN A 107 1.72 21.32 -7.87
C GLN A 107 2.61 20.60 -8.90
N ASP A 108 3.83 21.08 -9.06
CA ASP A 108 4.88 20.55 -9.94
C ASP A 108 5.38 19.17 -9.51
N GLU A 109 5.38 18.88 -8.21
CA GLU A 109 5.76 17.57 -7.66
C GLU A 109 4.70 16.49 -7.87
N ARG A 110 3.44 16.87 -8.15
CA ARG A 110 2.29 15.92 -8.17
C ARG A 110 2.45 14.77 -9.15
N HIS A 111 3.15 14.98 -10.27
CA HIS A 111 3.41 13.91 -11.22
C HIS A 111 4.32 12.83 -10.61
N GLN A 112 5.40 13.25 -9.94
CA GLN A 112 6.32 12.35 -9.27
C GLN A 112 5.66 11.70 -8.05
N LEU A 113 4.94 12.48 -7.23
CA LEU A 113 4.14 11.95 -6.14
C LEU A 113 3.19 10.84 -6.60
N ARG A 114 2.45 11.07 -7.69
CA ARG A 114 1.55 10.07 -8.25
C ARG A 114 2.31 8.79 -8.60
N ARG A 115 3.48 8.88 -9.22
CA ARG A 115 4.30 7.69 -9.53
C ARG A 115 4.69 6.93 -8.26
N TRP A 116 5.06 7.64 -7.20
CA TRP A 116 5.41 7.02 -5.92
C TRP A 116 4.23 6.37 -5.21
N LEU A 117 3.06 7.00 -5.20
CA LEU A 117 1.84 6.40 -4.65
C LEU A 117 1.44 5.12 -5.40
N PHE A 118 1.54 5.12 -6.73
CA PHE A 118 1.31 3.92 -7.53
C PHE A 118 2.34 2.83 -7.26
N PHE A 119 3.61 3.20 -7.10
CA PHE A 119 4.67 2.24 -6.79
C PHE A 119 4.45 1.62 -5.41
N GLN A 120 4.17 2.43 -4.39
CA GLN A 120 3.88 1.96 -3.03
C GLN A 120 2.69 0.99 -3.02
N ALA A 121 1.55 1.35 -3.62
CA ALA A 121 0.38 0.46 -3.68
C ALA A 121 0.66 -0.87 -4.41
N ARG A 122 1.61 -0.90 -5.34
CA ARG A 122 2.05 -2.14 -6.00
C ARG A 122 3.01 -2.96 -5.13
N CYS A 123 3.84 -2.32 -4.32
CA CYS A 123 4.69 -3.00 -3.34
C CYS A 123 3.83 -3.70 -2.28
N GLU A 124 2.84 -2.99 -1.72
CA GLU A 124 1.88 -3.57 -0.77
C GLU A 124 1.15 -4.79 -1.37
N ARG A 125 0.75 -4.69 -2.65
CA ARG A 125 0.13 -5.82 -3.37
C ARG A 125 1.10 -6.98 -3.63
N LEU A 126 2.36 -6.69 -3.94
CA LEU A 126 3.40 -7.70 -4.16
C LEU A 126 3.64 -8.50 -2.87
N GLU A 127 3.73 -7.82 -1.74
CA GLU A 127 3.92 -8.46 -0.44
C GLU A 127 2.75 -9.38 -0.09
N ALA A 128 1.51 -8.98 -0.44
CA ALA A 128 0.33 -9.82 -0.29
C ALA A 128 0.36 -11.11 -1.13
N THR A 129 1.25 -11.26 -2.11
CA THR A 129 1.46 -12.52 -2.85
C THR A 129 2.55 -13.41 -2.24
N GLY A 130 3.14 -13.04 -1.11
CA GLY A 130 4.25 -13.78 -0.48
C GLY A 130 5.61 -13.59 -1.17
N LEU A 131 5.71 -12.63 -2.10
CA LEU A 131 6.97 -12.24 -2.71
C LEU A 131 7.72 -11.25 -1.80
N PRO A 132 9.06 -11.16 -1.90
CA PRO A 132 9.82 -10.24 -1.07
C PRO A 132 9.42 -8.78 -1.31
N PRO A 133 9.41 -7.93 -0.27
CA PRO A 133 9.04 -6.53 -0.36
C PRO A 133 10.03 -5.74 -1.24
N LEU A 134 9.56 -4.66 -1.86
CA LEU A 134 10.41 -3.69 -2.58
C LEU A 134 10.56 -2.42 -1.75
N CYS A 135 11.79 -1.90 -1.67
CA CYS A 135 12.07 -0.71 -0.86
C CYS A 135 11.62 0.58 -1.55
N VAL A 136 10.53 1.17 -1.05
CA VAL A 136 10.00 2.45 -1.55
C VAL A 136 10.99 3.60 -1.31
N SER A 137 11.72 3.61 -0.20
CA SER A 137 12.73 4.64 0.09
C SER A 137 13.90 4.56 -0.90
N HIS A 138 14.34 3.35 -1.27
CA HIS A 138 15.39 3.15 -2.27
C HIS A 138 14.93 3.58 -3.66
N ALA A 139 13.72 3.19 -4.05
CA ALA A 139 13.10 3.61 -5.31
C ALA A 139 13.07 5.14 -5.47
N ARG A 140 12.92 5.86 -4.35
CA ARG A 140 12.93 7.32 -4.28
C ARG A 140 14.32 7.94 -4.06
N GLY A 141 15.37 7.13 -3.93
CA GLY A 141 16.76 7.55 -3.82
C GLY A 141 17.21 7.98 -2.42
N ALA A 142 16.55 7.51 -1.35
CA ALA A 142 16.86 7.89 0.02
C ALA A 142 16.85 6.73 1.02
N CYS A 143 17.10 5.49 0.57
CA CYS A 143 17.32 4.40 1.50
C CYS A 143 18.71 4.53 2.13
N GLY A 144 18.77 4.72 3.45
CA GLY A 144 20.00 4.68 4.24
C GLY A 144 20.12 3.44 5.13
N ALA A 145 19.16 2.51 5.08
CA ALA A 145 19.14 1.33 5.94
C ALA A 145 20.20 0.31 5.52
N GLN A 146 20.99 -0.19 6.48
CA GLN A 146 21.95 -1.29 6.27
C GLN A 146 21.95 -2.25 7.48
N PRO A 147 21.48 -3.50 7.33
CA PRO A 147 20.80 -4.04 6.14
C PRO A 147 19.41 -3.40 5.95
N CYS A 148 18.92 -3.36 4.72
CA CYS A 148 17.52 -3.05 4.44
C CYS A 148 16.73 -4.37 4.34
N ASP A 149 15.48 -4.38 4.83
CA ASP A 149 14.63 -5.57 4.81
C ASP A 149 13.81 -5.71 3.53
N ALA A 150 14.10 -4.89 2.51
CA ALA A 150 13.39 -4.90 1.23
C ALA A 150 14.33 -4.77 0.04
N LEU A 151 13.90 -5.31 -1.09
CA LEU A 151 14.66 -5.34 -2.34
C LEU A 151 14.89 -3.92 -2.89
N HIS A 152 16.13 -3.64 -3.25
CA HIS A 152 16.61 -2.43 -3.88
C HIS A 152 16.56 -2.59 -5.40
N MET A 153 15.43 -2.22 -6.01
CA MET A 153 15.19 -2.35 -7.44
C MET A 153 14.70 -1.05 -8.08
N CYS A 154 15.13 -0.79 -9.30
CA CYS A 154 14.70 0.35 -10.10
C CYS A 154 13.23 0.21 -10.53
N PRO A 155 12.34 1.14 -10.15
CA PRO A 155 10.92 1.08 -10.52
C PRO A 155 10.69 1.04 -12.03
N GLU A 156 11.47 1.83 -12.79
CA GLU A 156 11.36 1.85 -14.25
C GLU A 156 11.84 0.56 -14.89
N PHE A 157 12.78 -0.15 -14.29
CA PHE A 157 13.25 -1.45 -14.78
C PHE A 157 12.21 -2.54 -14.56
N LEU A 158 11.53 -2.51 -13.41
CA LEU A 158 10.46 -3.47 -13.08
C LEU A 158 9.21 -3.33 -13.97
N ILE A 159 9.11 -2.25 -14.76
CA ILE A 159 8.04 -2.06 -15.73
C ILE A 159 8.54 -1.95 -17.17
N ASP A 160 9.79 -2.34 -17.43
CA ASP A 160 10.41 -2.31 -18.77
C ASP A 160 10.36 -0.91 -19.43
N THR A 161 10.68 0.14 -18.68
CA THR A 161 10.79 1.52 -19.18
C THR A 161 12.11 2.21 -18.84
N CYS A 162 13.03 1.56 -18.12
CA CYS A 162 14.32 2.15 -17.81
C CYS A 162 15.23 2.15 -19.06
N ALA A 163 15.64 3.34 -19.51
CA ALA A 163 16.57 3.51 -20.64
C ALA A 163 18.01 3.83 -20.21
N VAL A 164 18.29 3.86 -18.90
CA VAL A 164 19.60 4.27 -18.36
C VAL A 164 20.56 3.08 -18.35
N LYS A 165 21.65 3.16 -19.12
CA LYS A 165 22.65 2.08 -19.24
C LYS A 165 23.33 1.71 -17.92
N ARG A 166 23.69 2.72 -17.12
CA ARG A 166 24.30 2.57 -15.79
C ARG A 166 23.36 3.12 -14.73
N CYS A 167 22.22 2.47 -14.56
CA CYS A 167 21.20 2.93 -13.61
C CYS A 167 21.67 2.66 -12.17
N THR A 168 21.76 3.72 -11.37
CA THR A 168 22.14 3.63 -9.95
C THR A 168 21.03 3.10 -9.05
N ARG A 169 19.80 2.93 -9.58
CA ARG A 169 18.66 2.41 -8.81
C ARG A 169 18.63 0.88 -8.73
N GLY A 170 19.58 0.17 -9.36
CA GLY A 170 19.70 -1.29 -9.28
C GLY A 170 18.79 -2.01 -10.28
N HIS A 171 19.41 -2.77 -11.20
CA HIS A 171 18.72 -3.70 -12.12
C HIS A 171 19.06 -5.16 -11.82
N ASP A 172 19.90 -5.39 -10.82
CA ASP A 172 20.42 -6.71 -10.48
C ASP A 172 19.73 -7.24 -9.21
N LEU A 173 18.99 -8.33 -9.39
CA LEU A 173 18.23 -8.97 -8.32
C LEU A 173 19.11 -9.89 -7.46
N ILE A 174 20.20 -10.43 -8.01
CA ILE A 174 21.08 -11.35 -7.28
C ILE A 174 22.46 -10.76 -7.03
N GLY A 175 23.05 -9.95 -7.90
CA GLY A 175 24.40 -9.43 -7.69
C GLY A 175 24.52 -8.36 -6.60
N ASP A 176 23.40 -7.84 -6.09
CA ASP A 176 23.36 -6.89 -4.98
C ASP A 176 23.28 -7.62 -3.62
N ASP A 177 24.17 -7.28 -2.69
CA ASP A 177 24.28 -7.96 -1.39
C ASP A 177 23.02 -7.78 -0.52
N ASN A 178 22.40 -6.60 -0.54
CA ASN A 178 21.15 -6.36 0.17
C ASN A 178 20.04 -7.25 -0.39
N ASN A 179 19.89 -7.30 -1.71
CA ASN A 179 18.89 -8.14 -2.36
C ASN A 179 19.10 -9.62 -2.01
N ARG A 180 20.34 -10.14 -2.03
CA ARG A 180 20.63 -11.52 -1.61
C ARG A 180 20.13 -11.83 -0.20
N LEU A 181 20.39 -10.94 0.75
CA LEU A 181 19.96 -11.11 2.14
C LEU A 181 18.43 -11.13 2.26
N VAL A 182 17.75 -10.22 1.56
CA VAL A 182 16.28 -10.16 1.53
C VAL A 182 15.71 -11.44 0.89
N LEU A 183 16.25 -11.90 -0.24
CA LEU A 183 15.80 -13.15 -0.88
C LEU A 183 15.92 -14.36 0.04
N ALA A 184 17.06 -14.51 0.72
CA ALA A 184 17.28 -15.60 1.68
C ALA A 184 16.31 -15.53 2.86
N ARG A 185 16.10 -14.35 3.45
CA ARG A 185 15.17 -14.16 4.58
C ARG A 185 13.72 -14.47 4.23
N HIS A 186 13.33 -14.18 3.00
CA HIS A 186 11.98 -14.44 2.51
C HIS A 186 11.82 -15.82 1.85
N GLY A 187 12.87 -16.67 1.83
CA GLY A 187 12.81 -18.04 1.30
C GLY A 187 12.77 -18.14 -0.23
N HIS A 188 13.32 -17.16 -0.94
CA HIS A 188 13.35 -17.09 -2.41
C HIS A 188 14.77 -17.21 -3.00
N ASP A 189 15.74 -17.63 -2.21
CA ASP A 189 17.15 -17.84 -2.61
C ASP A 189 17.36 -19.00 -3.60
N ASN A 190 16.43 -19.97 -3.63
CA ASN A 190 16.48 -21.13 -4.51
C ASN A 190 15.61 -20.99 -5.78
N MET A 191 14.88 -19.88 -5.93
CA MET A 191 14.04 -19.65 -7.11
C MET A 191 14.91 -19.16 -8.30
N PRO A 192 14.71 -19.69 -9.53
CA PRO A 192 15.39 -19.14 -10.70
C PRO A 192 15.10 -17.65 -10.85
N VAL A 193 16.16 -16.84 -11.03
CA VAL A 193 16.06 -15.36 -11.14
C VAL A 193 15.00 -14.90 -12.13
N ARG A 194 14.96 -15.56 -13.28
CA ARG A 194 14.02 -15.23 -14.36
C ARG A 194 12.58 -15.36 -13.88
N ASP A 195 12.28 -16.42 -13.14
CA ASP A 195 10.93 -16.74 -12.71
C ASP A 195 10.52 -15.76 -11.60
N LEU A 196 11.40 -15.50 -10.63
CA LEU A 196 11.17 -14.51 -9.58
C LEU A 196 10.97 -13.10 -10.15
N LEU A 197 11.82 -12.67 -11.09
CA LEU A 197 11.69 -11.38 -11.75
C LEU A 197 10.39 -11.29 -12.56
N THR A 198 9.97 -12.38 -13.19
CA THR A 198 8.68 -12.46 -13.90
C THR A 198 7.52 -12.24 -12.92
N SER A 199 7.49 -12.95 -11.80
CA SER A 199 6.44 -12.81 -10.79
C SER A 199 6.40 -11.39 -10.17
N ILE A 200 7.57 -10.78 -9.93
CA ILE A 200 7.63 -9.38 -9.47
C ILE A 200 7.04 -8.44 -10.54
N ARG A 201 7.43 -8.60 -11.80
CA ARG A 201 6.97 -7.74 -12.92
C ARG A 201 5.47 -7.85 -13.17
N GLU A 202 4.90 -9.05 -13.05
CA GLU A 202 3.44 -9.28 -13.12
C GLU A 202 2.67 -8.54 -12.00
N SER A 203 3.35 -8.24 -10.90
CA SER A 203 2.82 -7.41 -9.80
C SER A 203 3.11 -5.91 -9.97
N MET A 204 3.96 -5.51 -10.92
CA MET A 204 4.29 -4.11 -11.18
C MET A 204 3.52 -3.48 -12.35
N ILE A 205 2.46 -4.15 -12.83
CA ILE A 205 1.60 -3.80 -13.99
C ILE A 205 1.49 -2.29 -14.26
N LYS A 206 1.81 -1.89 -15.51
CA LYS A 206 1.52 -0.57 -16.06
C LYS A 206 0.01 -0.31 -15.95
N PRO A 207 -0.45 0.85 -15.45
CA PRO A 207 -1.87 1.18 -15.49
C PRO A 207 -2.33 1.01 -16.93
N LEU A 208 -3.51 0.42 -17.16
CA LEU A 208 -4.14 0.45 -18.48
C LEU A 208 -4.09 1.90 -18.95
N ARG A 209 -3.36 2.17 -20.03
CA ARG A 209 -3.24 3.51 -20.61
C ARG A 209 -4.66 3.93 -20.98
N LEU A 210 -5.21 4.87 -20.22
CA LEU A 210 -6.36 5.64 -20.68
C LEU A 210 -5.78 6.78 -21.51
N LEU A 211 -5.98 6.69 -22.82
CA LEU A 211 -6.07 7.84 -23.72
C LEU A 211 -7.09 8.84 -23.15
#